data_AF-A0A3B9V7K0-F1
#
_entry.id   AF-A0A3B9V7K0-F1
#
_cell.length_a   1.000
_cell.length_b   1.000
_cell.length_c   1.000
_cell.angle_alpha   90.00
_cell.angle_beta   90.00
_cell.angle_gamma   90.00
#
_symmetry.space_group_name_H-M   'P 1'
#
loop_
_entity.id
_entity.type
_entity.pdbx_description
1 polymer ?
#
loop_
_entity_poly.entity_id
_entity_poly.type
_entity_poly.pdbx_seq_one_letter_code
_entity_poly.pdbx_strand_id
1 'polypeptide(L)'
;FAEGAPDYPDPGRWWGLIEKYGVNIFYTTPTAIRLLMKYGDDWPQKYDLSSLKILGSVGEPINPEAWLWYRKVTGNKLPIMDTWWQTETGMILVTPLPCMKLKPGSAARPFPGIEPAIVDRNGNPLPANEGGFMTIKKPWPAMMKTIYKDPERYAQYWKTIDNVYLAGDMARQDEDGYFFFMGRADDVIKVSGYRLGTAEIESAIVSHYAVAESACIGKPDALKGEIIKAFVILKQGYKPSDSLLDEIKKQVRKELGPIAIPSEIEFTEWLPKTRSGKIMRRVLKAKELGVEPGDISTLEE
;
A
#
# COMPACT_ATOMS: atom_id res chain seq x y z
N PHE A 1 -10.24 5.69 -26.10
CA PHE A 1 -9.83 6.40 -24.87
C PHE A 1 -11.08 6.65 -24.05
N ALA A 2 -11.05 6.30 -22.76
CA ALA A 2 -12.12 6.66 -21.84
C ALA A 2 -11.49 7.53 -20.75
N GLU A 3 -11.91 8.78 -20.68
CA GLU A 3 -11.57 9.69 -19.59
C GLU A 3 -12.68 9.63 -18.53
N GLY A 4 -12.32 9.88 -17.27
CA GLY A 4 -13.25 9.93 -16.14
C GLY A 4 -12.93 8.96 -15.01
N ALA A 5 -13.73 9.04 -13.95
CA ALA A 5 -13.62 8.22 -12.75
C ALA A 5 -14.02 6.75 -12.99
N PRO A 6 -13.52 5.79 -12.20
CA PRO A 6 -13.89 4.38 -12.28
C PRO A 6 -15.37 4.07 -12.07
N ASP A 7 -16.10 4.98 -11.45
CA ASP A 7 -17.46 4.82 -10.93
C ASP A 7 -18.46 5.84 -11.50
N TYR A 8 -18.09 6.58 -12.55
CA TYR A 8 -18.96 7.53 -13.23
C TYR A 8 -19.23 7.11 -14.69
N PRO A 9 -20.48 7.12 -15.18
CA PRO A 9 -21.71 7.56 -14.50
C PRO A 9 -22.25 6.58 -13.45
N ASP A 10 -21.71 5.37 -13.40
CA ASP A 10 -22.04 4.35 -12.41
C ASP A 10 -20.82 3.42 -12.14
N PRO A 11 -20.83 2.63 -11.05
CA PRO A 11 -19.75 1.69 -10.70
C PRO A 11 -19.49 0.57 -11.74
N GLY A 12 -20.35 0.44 -12.74
CA GLY A 12 -20.21 -0.44 -13.89
C GLY A 12 -19.23 0.05 -14.95
N ARG A 13 -18.81 1.32 -14.88
CA ARG A 13 -18.09 2.02 -15.95
C ARG A 13 -16.89 1.24 -16.49
N TRP A 14 -15.94 0.88 -15.65
CA TRP A 14 -14.72 0.18 -16.10
C TRP A 14 -14.99 -1.25 -16.59
N TRP A 15 -15.91 -1.96 -15.94
CA TRP A 15 -16.32 -3.31 -16.35
C TRP A 15 -16.97 -3.31 -17.74
N GLY A 16 -17.85 -2.35 -18.01
CA GLY A 16 -18.45 -2.17 -19.33
C GLY A 16 -17.43 -1.76 -20.41
N LEU A 17 -16.36 -1.04 -20.05
CA LEU A 17 -15.26 -0.76 -20.99
C LEU A 17 -14.47 -2.03 -21.33
N ILE A 18 -14.25 -2.91 -20.35
CA ILE A 18 -13.55 -4.19 -20.55
C ILE A 18 -14.34 -5.06 -21.53
N GLU A 19 -15.64 -5.25 -21.30
CA GLU A 19 -16.52 -6.01 -22.19
C GLU A 19 -16.57 -5.39 -23.59
N LYS A 20 -16.89 -4.08 -23.68
CA LYS A 20 -17.09 -3.37 -24.95
C LYS A 20 -15.87 -3.43 -25.87
N TYR A 21 -14.67 -3.32 -25.30
CA TYR A 21 -13.43 -3.25 -26.08
C TYR A 21 -12.64 -4.57 -26.08
N GLY A 22 -13.11 -5.61 -25.39
CA GLY A 22 -12.39 -6.88 -25.28
C GLY A 22 -11.01 -6.73 -24.65
N VAL A 23 -10.90 -5.94 -23.57
CA VAL A 23 -9.62 -5.62 -22.93
C VAL A 23 -8.94 -6.89 -22.42
N ASN A 24 -7.66 -7.10 -22.79
CA ASN A 24 -6.92 -8.29 -22.36
C ASN A 24 -6.06 -8.07 -21.11
N ILE A 25 -5.66 -6.83 -20.83
CA ILE A 25 -4.81 -6.48 -19.69
C ILE A 25 -5.46 -5.29 -18.98
N PHE A 26 -5.77 -5.47 -17.70
CA PHE A 26 -6.35 -4.43 -16.87
C PHE A 26 -5.42 -4.06 -15.72
N TYR A 27 -4.88 -2.84 -15.76
CA TYR A 27 -3.85 -2.36 -14.84
C TYR A 27 -4.34 -1.11 -14.12
N THR A 28 -4.46 -1.19 -12.80
CA THR A 28 -5.09 -0.13 -11.99
C THR A 28 -4.48 -0.06 -10.58
N THR A 29 -4.96 0.87 -9.75
CA THR A 29 -4.46 1.08 -8.39
C THR A 29 -5.28 0.31 -7.35
N PRO A 30 -4.68 -0.09 -6.21
CA PRO A 30 -5.44 -0.66 -5.09
C PRO A 30 -6.54 0.26 -4.55
N THR A 31 -6.34 1.59 -4.55
CA THR A 31 -7.39 2.58 -4.26
C THR A 31 -8.64 2.36 -5.12
N ALA A 32 -8.48 2.25 -6.43
CA ALA A 32 -9.62 2.05 -7.33
C ALA A 32 -10.27 0.67 -7.12
N ILE A 33 -9.46 -0.37 -6.85
CA ILE A 33 -9.98 -1.69 -6.50
C ILE A 33 -10.82 -1.63 -5.22
N ARG A 34 -10.32 -0.98 -4.16
CA ARG A 34 -11.06 -0.81 -2.89
C ARG A 34 -12.32 0.02 -3.07
N LEU A 35 -12.28 1.07 -3.90
CA LEU A 35 -13.47 1.86 -4.24
C LEU A 35 -14.54 0.98 -4.90
N LEU A 36 -14.18 0.23 -5.94
CA LEU A 36 -15.12 -0.66 -6.64
C LEU A 36 -15.63 -1.79 -5.73
N MET A 37 -14.78 -2.31 -4.84
CA MET A 37 -15.16 -3.31 -3.84
C MET A 37 -16.26 -2.82 -2.88
N LYS A 38 -16.30 -1.52 -2.55
CA LYS A 38 -17.38 -0.95 -1.70
C LYS A 38 -18.76 -1.04 -2.35
N TYR A 39 -18.85 -1.05 -3.68
CA TYR A 39 -20.11 -1.18 -4.40
C TYR A 39 -20.59 -2.64 -4.54
N GLY A 40 -19.81 -3.61 -4.04
CA GLY A 40 -20.15 -5.02 -4.03
C GLY A 40 -19.83 -5.76 -5.32
N ASP A 41 -20.16 -7.06 -5.33
CA ASP A 41 -19.83 -7.97 -6.43
C ASP A 41 -20.79 -7.89 -7.61
N ASP A 42 -21.98 -7.29 -7.44
CA ASP A 42 -23.04 -7.30 -8.44
C ASP A 42 -22.68 -6.48 -9.69
N TRP A 43 -21.86 -5.44 -9.54
CA TRP A 43 -21.44 -4.60 -10.66
C TRP A 43 -20.57 -5.33 -11.69
N PRO A 44 -19.43 -5.94 -11.30
CA PRO A 44 -18.62 -6.70 -12.26
C PRO A 44 -19.38 -7.89 -12.87
N GLN A 45 -20.34 -8.49 -12.15
CA GLN A 45 -21.14 -9.62 -12.66
C GLN A 45 -22.09 -9.27 -13.81
N LYS A 46 -22.38 -7.98 -14.05
CA LYS A 46 -23.24 -7.52 -15.15
C LYS A 46 -22.55 -7.58 -16.52
N TYR A 47 -21.24 -7.82 -16.57
CA TYR A 47 -20.42 -7.67 -17.79
C TYR A 47 -19.61 -8.93 -18.09
N ASP A 48 -19.36 -9.19 -19.36
CA ASP A 48 -18.44 -10.25 -19.79
C ASP A 48 -16.97 -9.80 -19.67
N LEU A 49 -16.29 -10.33 -18.66
CA LEU A 49 -14.88 -10.09 -18.38
C LEU A 49 -13.95 -11.19 -18.93
N SER A 50 -14.47 -12.12 -19.74
CA SER A 50 -13.74 -13.30 -20.22
C SER A 50 -12.55 -12.98 -21.13
N SER A 51 -12.52 -11.77 -21.71
CA SER A 51 -11.43 -11.27 -22.55
C SER A 51 -10.14 -10.99 -21.77
N LEU A 52 -10.23 -10.80 -20.45
CA LEU A 52 -9.09 -10.53 -19.58
C LEU A 52 -8.15 -11.75 -19.49
N LYS A 53 -6.85 -11.46 -19.54
CA LYS A 53 -5.78 -12.46 -19.43
C LYS A 53 -4.82 -12.16 -18.29
N ILE A 54 -4.59 -10.88 -17.99
CA ILE A 54 -3.68 -10.42 -16.95
C ILE A 54 -4.31 -9.24 -16.22
N LEU A 55 -4.19 -9.25 -14.89
CA LEU A 55 -4.52 -8.12 -14.05
C LEU A 55 -3.24 -7.52 -13.52
N GLY A 56 -3.22 -6.23 -13.24
CA GLY A 56 -2.11 -5.60 -12.53
C GLY A 56 -2.57 -4.62 -11.47
N SER A 57 -1.71 -4.42 -10.49
CA SER A 57 -1.91 -3.52 -9.36
C SER A 57 -0.66 -2.66 -9.14
N VAL A 58 -0.84 -1.35 -8.91
CA VAL A 58 0.29 -0.41 -8.84
C VAL A 58 0.08 0.74 -7.87
N GLY A 59 1.21 1.20 -7.33
CA GLY A 59 1.36 2.54 -6.76
C GLY A 59 1.22 2.62 -5.24
N GLU A 60 0.72 1.57 -4.62
CA GLU A 60 0.63 1.39 -3.17
C GLU A 60 0.50 -0.12 -2.85
N PRO A 61 0.78 -0.54 -1.60
CA PRO A 61 0.54 -1.92 -1.20
C PRO A 61 -0.93 -2.32 -1.37
N ILE A 62 -1.19 -3.44 -2.04
CA ILE A 62 -2.52 -4.05 -2.10
C ILE A 62 -2.71 -4.98 -0.91
N ASN A 63 -3.73 -4.75 -0.10
CA ASN A 63 -4.02 -5.64 1.02
C ASN A 63 -4.59 -6.99 0.54
N PRO A 64 -4.39 -8.09 1.28
CA PRO A 64 -4.83 -9.43 0.86
C PRO A 64 -6.32 -9.52 0.53
N GLU A 65 -7.18 -8.81 1.26
CA GLU A 65 -8.63 -8.81 1.01
C GLU A 65 -8.98 -8.21 -0.35
N ALA A 66 -8.46 -7.02 -0.68
CA ALA A 66 -8.68 -6.40 -1.98
C ALA A 66 -8.07 -7.22 -3.11
N TRP A 67 -6.90 -7.84 -2.87
CA TRP A 67 -6.26 -8.73 -3.83
C TRP A 67 -7.14 -9.95 -4.16
N LEU A 68 -7.67 -10.61 -3.12
CA LEU A 68 -8.55 -11.76 -3.27
C LEU A 68 -9.88 -11.37 -3.92
N TRP A 69 -10.46 -10.23 -3.53
CA TRP A 69 -11.68 -9.71 -4.14
C TRP A 69 -11.48 -9.44 -5.63
N TYR A 70 -10.39 -8.74 -6.00
CA TYR A 70 -10.08 -8.40 -7.38
C TYR A 70 -9.91 -9.65 -8.24
N ARG A 71 -9.25 -10.67 -7.71
CA ARG A 71 -9.12 -11.97 -8.37
C ARG A 71 -10.46 -12.71 -8.50
N LYS A 72 -11.31 -12.63 -7.48
CA LYS A 72 -12.64 -13.26 -7.44
C LYS A 72 -13.55 -12.70 -8.53
N VAL A 73 -13.73 -11.38 -8.57
CA VAL A 73 -14.70 -10.73 -9.45
C VAL A 73 -14.32 -10.76 -10.93
N THR A 74 -13.07 -11.10 -11.24
CA THR A 74 -12.53 -11.25 -12.60
C THR A 74 -12.33 -12.71 -13.02
N GLY A 75 -12.95 -13.66 -12.31
CA GLY A 75 -13.04 -15.07 -12.74
C GLY A 75 -12.04 -16.03 -12.09
N ASN A 76 -11.41 -15.67 -10.97
CA ASN A 76 -10.61 -16.53 -10.08
C ASN A 76 -9.38 -17.24 -10.67
N LYS A 77 -9.06 -17.05 -11.94
CA LYS A 77 -7.98 -17.74 -12.66
C LYS A 77 -6.84 -16.82 -13.07
N LEU A 78 -7.09 -15.52 -13.18
CA LEU A 78 -6.13 -14.57 -13.73
C LEU A 78 -4.99 -14.30 -12.75
N PRO A 79 -3.75 -14.16 -13.24
CA PRO A 79 -2.63 -13.72 -12.42
C PRO A 79 -2.72 -12.20 -12.20
N ILE A 80 -2.43 -11.76 -10.97
CA ILE A 80 -2.35 -10.34 -10.60
C ILE A 80 -0.88 -9.98 -10.50
N MET A 81 -0.43 -9.09 -11.39
CA MET A 81 0.89 -8.49 -11.36
C MET A 81 0.88 -7.33 -10.37
N ASP A 82 1.19 -7.60 -9.11
CA ASP A 82 1.47 -6.54 -8.14
C ASP A 82 2.86 -5.97 -8.43
N THR A 83 2.90 -4.72 -8.88
CA THR A 83 4.11 -4.10 -9.44
C THR A 83 4.62 -3.01 -8.52
N TRP A 84 5.76 -3.26 -7.88
CA TRP A 84 6.46 -2.24 -7.12
C TRP A 84 7.51 -1.54 -8.00
N TRP A 85 7.42 -0.21 -8.00
CA TRP A 85 8.34 0.73 -8.61
C TRP A 85 8.03 2.16 -8.15
N GLN A 86 8.88 3.08 -8.55
CA GLN A 86 8.77 4.51 -8.22
C GLN A 86 9.03 5.36 -9.46
N THR A 87 8.67 6.64 -9.41
CA THR A 87 8.99 7.62 -10.46
C THR A 87 10.49 7.60 -10.78
N GLU A 88 11.32 7.57 -9.75
CA GLU A 88 12.77 7.55 -9.79
C GLU A 88 13.35 6.29 -10.45
N THR A 89 12.58 5.20 -10.47
CA THR A 89 13.02 3.93 -11.04
C THR A 89 12.76 3.81 -12.54
N GLY A 90 11.81 4.57 -13.08
CA GLY A 90 11.47 4.59 -14.51
C GLY A 90 10.89 3.30 -15.08
N MET A 91 10.91 2.18 -14.34
CA MET A 91 10.38 0.88 -14.76
C MET A 91 9.99 0.03 -13.55
N ILE A 92 9.19 -1.01 -13.80
CA ILE A 92 8.85 -2.02 -12.78
C ILE A 92 10.12 -2.73 -12.30
N LEU A 93 10.36 -2.76 -10.98
CA LEU A 93 11.56 -3.38 -10.40
C LEU A 93 11.27 -4.72 -9.72
N VAL A 94 10.15 -4.83 -9.01
CA VAL A 94 9.75 -6.06 -8.31
C VAL A 94 8.31 -6.36 -8.66
N THR A 95 8.07 -7.52 -9.28
CA THR A 95 6.75 -7.95 -9.73
C THR A 95 6.73 -9.44 -9.99
N PRO A 96 5.60 -10.15 -9.83
CA PRO A 96 5.51 -11.52 -10.32
C PRO A 96 5.60 -11.55 -11.84
N LEU A 97 6.15 -12.64 -12.37
CA LEU A 97 5.92 -13.05 -13.74
C LEU A 97 4.68 -13.96 -13.80
N PRO A 98 3.93 -14.01 -14.91
CA PRO A 98 2.70 -14.80 -15.01
C PRO A 98 2.83 -16.29 -14.66
N CYS A 99 4.03 -16.85 -14.76
CA CYS A 99 4.34 -18.25 -14.42
C CYS A 99 4.61 -18.49 -12.92
N MET A 100 4.65 -17.44 -12.10
CA MET A 100 4.98 -17.56 -10.68
C MET A 100 3.75 -17.90 -9.83
N LYS A 101 3.97 -18.62 -8.73
CA LYS A 101 2.96 -18.72 -7.67
C LYS A 101 2.79 -17.34 -7.04
N LEU A 102 1.56 -16.89 -6.86
CA LEU A 102 1.28 -15.57 -6.29
C LEU A 102 0.97 -15.70 -4.79
N LYS A 103 1.49 -14.76 -4.00
CA LYS A 103 1.12 -14.59 -2.59
C LYS A 103 0.35 -13.28 -2.46
N PRO A 104 -0.88 -13.28 -1.91
CA PRO A 104 -1.65 -12.04 -1.71
C PRO A 104 -0.83 -11.01 -0.92
N GLY A 105 -0.78 -9.78 -1.42
CA GLY A 105 -0.01 -8.68 -0.81
C GLY A 105 1.51 -8.71 -1.02
N SER A 106 2.01 -9.62 -1.86
CA SER A 106 3.43 -9.64 -2.27
C SER A 106 3.60 -9.15 -3.71
N ALA A 107 4.61 -8.30 -3.91
CA ALA A 107 5.13 -7.97 -5.24
C ALA A 107 6.02 -9.09 -5.84
N ALA A 108 6.08 -10.24 -5.18
CA ALA A 108 6.86 -11.41 -5.56
C ALA A 108 8.38 -11.16 -5.64
N ARG A 109 9.01 -11.34 -6.80
CA ARG A 109 10.48 -11.35 -6.95
C ARG A 109 10.95 -10.21 -7.87
N PRO A 110 12.23 -9.81 -7.79
CA PRO A 110 12.78 -8.80 -8.69
C PRO A 110 12.69 -9.20 -10.16
N PHE A 111 12.51 -8.19 -11.01
CA PHE A 111 12.68 -8.33 -12.46
C PHE A 111 14.13 -8.74 -12.79
N PRO A 112 14.38 -9.46 -13.90
CA PRO A 112 15.74 -9.84 -14.29
C PRO A 112 16.71 -8.65 -14.33
N GLY A 113 17.87 -8.82 -13.70
CA GLY A 113 18.90 -7.78 -13.61
C GLY A 113 18.72 -6.80 -12.44
N ILE A 114 17.62 -6.88 -11.69
CA ILE A 114 17.41 -6.09 -10.47
C ILE A 114 17.89 -6.89 -9.27
N GLU A 115 18.77 -6.28 -8.46
CA GLU A 115 19.33 -6.87 -7.25
C GLU A 115 18.84 -6.10 -6.00
N PRO A 116 17.62 -6.36 -5.52
CA PRO A 116 17.10 -5.73 -4.32
C PRO A 116 17.75 -6.32 -3.07
N ALA A 117 17.81 -5.52 -2.00
CA ALA A 117 18.20 -5.98 -0.68
C ALA A 117 17.39 -5.26 0.40
N ILE A 118 17.09 -6.01 1.47
CA ILE A 118 16.51 -5.47 2.70
C ILE A 118 17.65 -5.29 3.68
N VAL A 119 17.88 -4.05 4.12
CA VAL A 119 19.00 -3.70 5.00
C VAL A 119 18.59 -2.92 6.24
N ASP A 120 19.42 -2.95 7.28
CA ASP A 120 19.32 -2.07 8.43
C ASP A 120 19.78 -0.63 8.11
N ARG A 121 19.89 0.23 9.13
CA ARG A 121 20.35 1.63 8.95
C ARG A 121 21.83 1.75 8.56
N ASN A 122 22.62 0.71 8.82
CA ASN A 122 24.05 0.67 8.55
C ASN A 122 24.35 -0.01 7.20
N GLY A 123 23.32 -0.46 6.47
CA GLY A 123 23.48 -1.19 5.22
C GLY A 123 23.71 -2.69 5.38
N ASN A 124 23.57 -3.24 6.58
CA ASN A 124 23.71 -4.69 6.80
C ASN A 124 22.46 -5.42 6.31
N PRO A 125 22.59 -6.51 5.53
CA PRO A 125 21.46 -7.34 5.13
C PRO A 125 20.70 -7.89 6.35
N LEU A 126 19.37 -7.87 6.28
CA LEU A 126 18.50 -8.45 7.30
C LEU A 126 18.10 -9.90 6.94
N PRO A 127 17.86 -10.77 7.94
CA PRO A 127 17.36 -12.12 7.72
C PRO A 127 15.93 -12.13 7.16
N ALA A 128 15.50 -13.30 6.70
CA ALA A 128 14.16 -13.50 6.20
C ALA A 128 13.09 -13.10 7.23
N ASN A 129 11.98 -12.55 6.73
CA ASN A 129 10.84 -12.01 7.46
C ASN A 129 11.13 -10.78 8.34
N GLU A 130 12.37 -10.30 8.42
CA GLU A 130 12.68 -9.05 9.10
C GLU A 130 12.47 -7.84 8.16
N GLY A 131 11.84 -6.78 8.71
CA GLY A 131 11.53 -5.56 7.98
C GLY A 131 12.69 -4.56 8.00
N GLY A 132 13.14 -4.14 6.82
CA GLY A 132 14.24 -3.20 6.65
C GLY A 132 14.03 -2.23 5.49
N PHE A 133 15.05 -1.41 5.25
CA PHE A 133 15.03 -0.47 4.13
C PHE A 133 15.18 -1.23 2.82
N MET A 134 14.29 -0.93 1.88
CA MET A 134 14.41 -1.43 0.52
C MET A 134 15.53 -0.67 -0.19
N THR A 135 16.50 -1.42 -0.70
CA THR A 135 17.62 -0.89 -1.47
C THR A 135 17.80 -1.67 -2.76
N ILE A 136 18.44 -1.05 -3.77
CA ILE A 136 18.85 -1.71 -5.00
C ILE A 136 20.38 -1.61 -5.11
N LYS A 137 21.06 -2.75 -5.22
CA LYS A 137 22.52 -2.82 -5.13
C LYS A 137 23.26 -2.24 -6.32
N LYS A 138 22.64 -2.26 -7.50
CA LYS A 138 23.28 -1.88 -8.76
C LYS A 138 22.37 -0.97 -9.58
N PRO A 139 22.95 -0.05 -10.39
CA PRO A 139 22.22 0.69 -11.41
C PRO A 139 21.41 -0.20 -12.35
N TRP A 140 20.29 0.31 -12.84
CA TRP A 140 19.44 -0.35 -13.85
C TRP A 140 19.16 0.60 -15.03
N PRO A 141 18.74 0.10 -16.21
CA PRO A 141 18.71 0.90 -17.44
C PRO A 141 17.81 2.15 -17.40
N ALA A 142 16.68 2.07 -16.69
CA ALA A 142 15.67 3.14 -16.65
C ALA A 142 15.79 4.07 -15.42
N MET A 143 16.83 3.91 -14.60
CA MET A 143 16.99 4.73 -13.38
C MET A 143 17.07 6.22 -13.70
N MET A 144 16.51 7.05 -12.82
CA MET A 144 16.67 8.50 -12.92
C MET A 144 18.15 8.87 -12.93
N LYS A 145 18.51 9.89 -13.72
CA LYS A 145 19.91 10.33 -13.84
C LYS A 145 20.29 11.38 -12.81
N THR A 146 19.34 12.24 -12.44
CA THR A 146 19.52 13.35 -11.51
C THR A 146 18.16 13.99 -11.17
N ILE A 147 18.14 14.94 -10.24
CA ILE A 147 17.01 15.84 -10.00
C ILE A 147 17.35 17.19 -10.64
N TYR A 148 16.43 17.71 -11.44
CA TYR A 148 16.64 18.95 -12.19
C TYR A 148 16.97 20.11 -11.25
N LYS A 149 18.13 20.75 -11.47
CA LYS A 149 18.68 21.83 -10.63
C LYS A 149 19.00 21.46 -9.17
N ASP A 150 19.00 20.17 -8.82
CA ASP A 150 19.30 19.70 -7.45
C ASP A 150 20.06 18.35 -7.43
N PRO A 151 21.32 18.33 -7.91
CA PRO A 151 22.11 17.11 -7.98
C PRO A 151 22.48 16.55 -6.60
N GLU A 152 22.55 17.38 -5.55
CA GLU A 152 22.85 16.91 -4.19
C GLU A 152 21.71 16.09 -3.61
N ARG A 153 20.45 16.48 -3.87
CA ARG A 153 19.30 15.67 -3.48
C ARG A 153 19.26 14.33 -4.19
N TYR A 154 19.69 14.27 -5.46
CA TYR A 154 19.90 12.98 -6.14
C TYR A 154 20.99 12.15 -5.44
N ALA A 155 22.10 12.77 -5.05
CA ALA A 155 23.20 12.08 -4.39
C ALA A 155 22.78 11.47 -3.03
N GLN A 156 21.79 12.04 -2.33
CA GLN A 156 21.26 11.49 -1.09
C GLN A 156 20.70 10.06 -1.24
N TYR A 157 20.16 9.69 -2.41
CA TYR A 157 19.70 8.33 -2.68
C TYR A 157 20.83 7.29 -2.63
N TRP A 158 22.09 7.71 -2.80
CA TRP A 158 23.27 6.84 -2.85
C TRP A 158 24.21 7.02 -1.65
N LYS A 159 24.13 8.17 -0.97
CA LYS A 159 24.99 8.53 0.16
C LYS A 159 24.37 8.18 1.52
N THR A 160 23.06 7.91 1.58
CA THR A 160 22.40 7.60 2.87
C THR A 160 22.76 6.22 3.39
N ILE A 161 22.87 5.24 2.49
CA ILE A 161 23.44 3.92 2.76
C ILE A 161 24.47 3.68 1.66
N ASP A 162 25.72 3.48 2.06
CA ASP A 162 26.82 3.42 1.11
C ASP A 162 26.65 2.30 0.07
N ASN A 163 27.00 2.63 -1.17
CA ASN A 163 27.07 1.72 -2.33
C ASN A 163 25.73 1.09 -2.77
N VAL A 164 24.58 1.62 -2.33
CA VAL A 164 23.26 1.15 -2.76
C VAL A 164 22.32 2.32 -3.02
N TYR A 165 21.34 2.11 -3.90
CA TYR A 165 20.22 3.03 -4.06
C TYR A 165 19.20 2.80 -2.94
N LEU A 166 18.94 3.80 -2.11
CA LEU A 166 17.91 3.76 -1.07
C LEU A 166 16.55 4.19 -1.65
N ALA A 167 15.60 3.26 -1.73
CA ALA A 167 14.28 3.55 -2.31
C ALA A 167 13.39 4.40 -1.39
N GLY A 168 13.67 4.45 -0.08
CA GLY A 168 12.80 5.12 0.89
C GLY A 168 11.53 4.34 1.22
N ASP A 169 11.39 3.12 0.72
CA ASP A 169 10.37 2.15 1.13
C ASP A 169 10.93 1.18 2.18
N MET A 170 10.04 0.65 3.00
CA MET A 170 10.31 -0.46 3.92
C MET A 170 9.69 -1.72 3.35
N ALA A 171 10.43 -2.82 3.41
CA ALA A 171 9.97 -4.11 2.94
C ALA A 171 10.58 -5.23 3.77
N ARG A 172 9.98 -6.41 3.67
CA ARG A 172 10.54 -7.67 4.16
C ARG A 172 10.60 -8.67 3.01
N GLN A 173 11.57 -9.56 3.08
CA GLN A 173 11.68 -10.70 2.18
C GLN A 173 11.39 -11.98 2.96
N ASP A 174 10.46 -12.81 2.50
CA ASP A 174 10.21 -14.10 3.15
C ASP A 174 11.23 -15.18 2.76
N GLU A 175 11.11 -16.35 3.35
CA GLU A 175 12.01 -17.49 3.14
C GLU A 175 12.00 -18.01 1.68
N ASP A 176 10.91 -17.78 0.93
CA ASP A 176 10.81 -18.12 -0.49
C ASP A 176 11.34 -17.01 -1.41
N GLY A 177 11.89 -15.95 -0.83
CA GLY A 177 12.43 -14.79 -1.54
C GLY A 177 11.37 -13.82 -2.05
N TYR A 178 10.12 -13.90 -1.57
CA TYR A 178 9.04 -12.97 -1.94
C TYR A 178 9.13 -11.69 -1.13
N PHE A 179 9.01 -10.56 -1.82
CA PHE A 179 9.06 -9.23 -1.24
C PHE A 179 7.64 -8.75 -0.87
N PHE A 180 7.52 -8.22 0.35
CA PHE A 180 6.31 -7.60 0.87
C PHE A 180 6.64 -6.16 1.24
N PHE A 181 5.98 -5.21 0.58
CA PHE A 181 6.21 -3.78 0.80
C PHE A 181 5.29 -3.27 1.90
N MET A 182 5.90 -2.71 2.94
CA MET A 182 5.23 -2.25 4.16
C MET A 182 4.80 -0.78 4.07
N GLY A 183 5.18 -0.11 2.98
CA GLY A 183 4.96 1.32 2.76
C GLY A 183 6.26 2.12 2.88
N ARG A 184 6.11 3.44 2.98
CA ARG A 184 7.24 4.35 3.02
C ARG A 184 7.94 4.32 4.39
N ALA A 185 9.25 4.49 4.40
CA ALA A 185 10.04 4.41 5.63
C ALA A 185 9.74 5.52 6.64
N ASP A 186 9.30 6.69 6.17
CA ASP A 186 8.78 7.80 6.98
C ASP A 186 7.39 7.53 7.55
N ASP A 187 6.63 6.62 6.93
CA ASP A 187 5.31 6.16 7.38
C ASP A 187 5.38 4.91 8.29
N VAL A 188 6.55 4.32 8.55
CA VAL A 188 6.68 3.16 9.46
C VAL A 188 6.71 3.58 10.92
N ILE A 189 5.87 2.95 11.73
CA ILE A 189 5.70 3.24 13.17
C ILE A 189 6.70 2.42 13.99
N LYS A 190 7.38 3.07 14.93
CA LYS A 190 8.41 2.47 15.80
C LYS A 190 7.89 2.28 17.22
N VAL A 191 7.27 1.13 17.49
CA VAL A 191 6.72 0.79 18.81
C VAL A 191 7.66 -0.15 19.55
N SER A 192 8.22 0.29 20.67
CA SER A 192 9.10 -0.51 21.54
C SER A 192 10.26 -1.18 20.79
N GLY A 193 10.83 -0.48 19.80
CA GLY A 193 11.92 -0.97 18.96
C GLY A 193 11.48 -1.77 17.72
N TYR A 194 10.22 -2.20 17.64
CA TYR A 194 9.66 -2.88 16.46
C TYR A 194 9.26 -1.88 15.38
N ARG A 195 9.50 -2.24 14.11
CA ARG A 195 9.11 -1.44 12.95
C ARG A 195 7.86 -2.05 12.33
N LEU A 196 6.75 -1.33 12.42
CA LEU A 196 5.46 -1.78 11.94
C LEU A 196 5.02 -0.93 10.75
N GLY A 197 4.72 -1.60 9.64
CA GLY A 197 4.15 -0.95 8.47
C GLY A 197 2.75 -0.44 8.78
N THR A 198 2.48 0.83 8.47
CA THR A 198 1.12 1.38 8.58
C THR A 198 0.13 0.57 7.74
N ALA A 199 0.54 0.14 6.54
CA ALA A 199 -0.30 -0.65 5.64
C ALA A 199 -0.75 -2.00 6.25
N GLU A 200 0.14 -2.68 6.98
CA GLU A 200 -0.19 -3.98 7.62
C GLU A 200 -1.22 -3.77 8.74
N ILE A 201 -0.99 -2.77 9.60
CA ILE A 201 -1.91 -2.43 10.69
C ILE A 201 -3.26 -1.99 10.13
N GLU A 202 -3.27 -1.10 9.14
CA GLU A 202 -4.48 -0.63 8.48
C GLU A 202 -5.25 -1.79 7.83
N SER A 203 -4.56 -2.73 7.19
CA SER A 203 -5.17 -3.94 6.64
C SER A 203 -5.84 -4.78 7.72
N ALA A 204 -5.19 -4.98 8.87
CA ALA A 204 -5.75 -5.74 9.99
C ALA A 204 -6.93 -5.03 10.67
N ILE A 205 -7.01 -3.70 10.57
CA ILE A 205 -8.17 -2.92 11.02
C ILE A 205 -9.32 -3.02 10.01
N VAL A 206 -9.02 -2.88 8.72
CA VAL A 206 -10.01 -2.92 7.62
C VAL A 206 -10.65 -4.31 7.46
N SER A 207 -9.96 -5.38 7.83
CA SER A 207 -10.51 -6.73 7.83
C SER A 207 -11.67 -6.92 8.84
N HIS A 208 -11.85 -5.99 9.77
CA HIS A 208 -13.02 -5.97 10.65
C HIS A 208 -14.28 -5.57 9.87
N TYR A 209 -15.34 -6.39 9.94
CA TYR A 209 -16.54 -6.27 9.12
C TYR A 209 -17.19 -4.88 9.10
N ALA A 210 -17.12 -4.14 10.22
CA ALA A 210 -17.68 -2.80 10.39
C ALA A 210 -16.81 -1.65 9.83
N VAL A 211 -15.54 -1.90 9.47
CA VAL A 211 -14.59 -0.86 9.06
C VAL A 211 -14.57 -0.71 7.54
N ALA A 212 -14.67 0.53 7.04
CA ALA A 212 -14.58 0.85 5.62
C ALA A 212 -13.16 1.24 5.20
N GLU A 213 -12.50 2.09 6.00
CA GLU A 213 -11.14 2.56 5.75
C GLU A 213 -10.41 2.81 7.07
N SER A 214 -9.08 2.72 7.04
CA SER A 214 -8.24 3.10 8.16
C SER A 214 -6.97 3.80 7.69
N ALA A 215 -6.47 4.71 8.51
CA ALA A 215 -5.15 5.30 8.40
C ALA A 215 -4.45 5.23 9.76
N CYS A 216 -3.20 4.78 9.78
CA CYS A 216 -2.40 4.75 11.00
C CYS A 216 -1.26 5.77 10.94
N ILE A 217 -0.94 6.36 12.09
CA ILE A 217 0.23 7.20 12.28
C ILE A 217 0.99 6.77 13.54
N GLY A 218 2.29 7.03 13.54
CA GLY A 218 3.10 7.00 14.75
C GLY A 218 2.96 8.31 15.52
N LYS A 219 2.51 8.22 16.77
CA LYS A 219 2.44 9.34 17.71
C LYS A 219 3.53 9.16 18.77
N PRO A 220 4.37 10.18 19.05
CA PRO A 220 5.45 10.07 20.04
C PRO A 220 4.93 9.65 21.41
N ASP A 221 5.65 8.73 22.05
CA ASP A 221 5.35 8.21 23.38
C ASP A 221 6.65 8.07 24.19
N ALA A 222 6.64 8.54 25.44
CA ALA A 222 7.84 8.60 26.28
C ALA A 222 8.42 7.22 26.64
N LEU A 223 7.60 6.16 26.63
CA LEU A 223 8.01 4.81 27.04
C LEU A 223 8.26 3.90 25.83
N LYS A 224 7.41 3.99 24.81
CA LYS A 224 7.44 3.10 23.65
C LYS A 224 8.17 3.70 22.45
N GLY A 225 8.61 4.95 22.54
CA GLY A 225 9.13 5.73 21.42
C GLY A 225 7.99 6.30 20.59
N GLU A 226 7.18 5.43 19.99
CA GLU A 226 5.90 5.77 19.39
C GLU A 226 4.80 4.81 19.85
N ILE A 227 3.57 5.31 19.86
CA ILE A 227 2.35 4.52 19.90
C ILE A 227 1.67 4.57 18.52
N ILE A 228 0.91 3.53 18.22
CA ILE A 228 0.05 3.51 17.03
C ILE A 228 -1.24 4.27 17.36
N LYS A 229 -1.52 5.32 16.59
CA LYS A 229 -2.84 5.96 16.53
C LYS A 229 -3.50 5.62 15.20
N ALA A 230 -4.70 5.05 15.26
CA ALA A 230 -5.49 4.70 14.09
C ALA A 230 -6.68 5.65 13.94
N PHE A 231 -6.92 6.12 12.72
CA PHE A 231 -8.13 6.80 12.31
C PHE A 231 -8.99 5.81 11.52
N VAL A 232 -10.27 5.70 11.86
CA VAL A 232 -11.16 4.66 11.32
C VAL A 232 -12.43 5.29 10.79
N ILE A 233 -12.74 5.01 9.52
CA ILE A 233 -14.04 5.28 8.92
C ILE A 233 -14.85 3.99 8.94
N LEU A 234 -16.05 4.04 9.52
CA LEU A 234 -16.96 2.91 9.58
C LEU A 234 -17.79 2.77 8.30
N LYS A 235 -18.24 1.55 8.01
CA LYS A 235 -19.24 1.31 6.96
C LYS A 235 -20.58 1.90 7.37
N GLN A 236 -21.40 2.24 6.38
CA GLN A 236 -22.76 2.73 6.61
C GLN A 236 -23.56 1.74 7.47
N GLY A 237 -24.29 2.26 8.46
CA GLY A 237 -25.09 1.45 9.40
C GLY A 237 -24.36 1.09 10.70
N TYR A 238 -23.04 1.30 10.80
CA TYR A 238 -22.28 1.14 12.03
C TYR A 238 -22.09 2.48 12.74
N LYS A 239 -22.01 2.44 14.08
CA LYS A 239 -21.76 3.62 14.92
C LYS A 239 -20.58 3.40 15.86
N PRO A 240 -19.80 4.44 16.18
CA PRO A 240 -18.76 4.38 17.21
C PRO A 240 -19.31 3.86 18.54
N SER A 241 -18.60 2.93 19.17
CA SER A 241 -18.86 2.46 20.54
C SER A 241 -17.60 1.84 21.13
N ASP A 242 -17.52 1.79 22.46
CA ASP A 242 -16.40 1.16 23.17
C ASP A 242 -16.29 -0.33 22.84
N SER A 243 -17.42 -1.02 22.68
CA SER A 243 -17.44 -2.43 22.25
C SER A 243 -16.80 -2.61 20.88
N LEU A 244 -17.15 -1.75 19.91
CA LEU A 244 -16.60 -1.83 18.57
C LEU A 244 -15.10 -1.50 18.54
N LEU A 245 -14.67 -0.55 19.36
CA LEU A 245 -13.25 -0.22 19.52
C LEU A 245 -12.46 -1.44 20.03
N ASP A 246 -12.98 -2.14 21.04
CA ASP A 246 -12.37 -3.35 21.57
C ASP A 246 -12.37 -4.52 20.58
N GLU A 247 -13.43 -4.67 19.79
CA GLU A 247 -13.50 -5.66 18.70
C GLU A 247 -12.41 -5.42 17.64
N ILE A 248 -12.21 -4.17 17.21
CA ILE A 248 -11.14 -3.80 16.27
C ILE A 248 -9.76 -4.09 16.86
N LYS A 249 -9.51 -3.73 18.14
CA LYS A 249 -8.23 -4.05 18.81
C LYS A 249 -7.98 -5.55 18.88
N LYS A 250 -9.02 -6.36 19.15
CA LYS A 250 -8.93 -7.82 19.15
C LYS A 250 -8.64 -8.37 17.75
N GLN A 251 -9.21 -7.80 16.70
CA GLN A 251 -8.92 -8.17 15.31
C GLN A 251 -7.44 -7.96 14.99
N VAL A 252 -6.89 -6.78 15.28
CA VAL A 252 -5.47 -6.49 15.04
C VAL A 252 -4.57 -7.43 15.84
N ARG A 253 -4.91 -7.67 17.11
CA ARG A 253 -4.16 -8.62 17.95
C ARG A 253 -4.13 -10.02 17.34
N LYS A 254 -5.25 -10.48 16.78
CA LYS A 254 -5.37 -11.80 16.17
C LYS A 254 -4.51 -11.94 14.92
N GLU A 255 -4.43 -10.89 14.09
CA GLU A 255 -3.69 -10.93 12.83
C GLU A 255 -2.19 -10.65 12.96
N LEU A 256 -1.83 -9.64 13.76
CA LEU A 256 -0.47 -9.11 13.83
C LEU A 256 0.19 -9.26 15.21
N GLY A 257 -0.56 -9.77 16.19
CA GLY A 257 -0.08 -9.94 17.55
C GLY A 257 -0.19 -8.68 18.43
N PRO A 258 0.19 -8.79 19.71
CA PRO A 258 -0.06 -7.75 20.71
C PRO A 258 0.71 -6.44 20.48
N ILE A 259 1.84 -6.50 19.77
CA ILE A 259 2.70 -5.33 19.53
C ILE A 259 2.08 -4.33 18.55
N ALA A 260 1.20 -4.81 17.65
CA ALA A 260 0.58 -4.01 16.60
C ALA A 260 -0.78 -3.40 17.00
N ILE A 261 -1.26 -3.65 18.22
CA ILE A 261 -2.55 -3.13 18.68
C ILE A 261 -2.48 -1.59 18.77
N PRO A 262 -3.39 -0.86 18.08
CA PRO A 262 -3.49 0.59 18.22
C PRO A 262 -3.71 0.98 19.67
N SER A 263 -2.90 1.91 20.17
CA SER A 263 -3.11 2.46 21.52
C SER A 263 -4.31 3.40 21.53
N GLU A 264 -4.44 4.20 20.47
CA GLU A 264 -5.55 5.11 20.23
C GLU A 264 -6.29 4.74 18.93
N ILE A 265 -7.62 4.75 18.97
CA ILE A 265 -8.48 4.63 17.79
C ILE A 265 -9.44 5.81 17.80
N GLU A 266 -9.41 6.62 16.75
CA GLU A 266 -10.29 7.76 16.52
C GLU A 266 -11.25 7.42 15.37
N PHE A 267 -12.55 7.39 15.65
CA PHE A 267 -13.55 7.28 14.60
C PHE A 267 -13.72 8.65 13.92
N THR A 268 -13.55 8.68 12.60
CA THR A 268 -13.66 9.89 11.77
C THR A 268 -14.59 9.64 10.60
N GLU A 269 -15.19 10.70 10.07
CA GLU A 269 -15.99 10.64 8.85
C GLU A 269 -15.13 10.82 7.59
N TRP A 270 -13.90 11.32 7.75
CA TRP A 270 -13.03 11.68 6.64
C TRP A 270 -11.54 11.41 6.93
N LEU A 271 -10.82 11.09 5.85
CA LEU A 271 -9.36 10.94 5.83
C LEU A 271 -8.79 11.83 4.71
N PRO A 272 -7.70 12.58 4.95
CA PRO A 272 -7.09 13.43 3.95
C PRO A 272 -6.50 12.56 2.83
N LYS A 273 -6.94 12.79 1.60
CA LYS A 273 -6.48 12.04 0.43
C LYS A 273 -5.98 12.99 -0.66
N THR A 274 -5.04 12.52 -1.47
CA THR A 274 -4.70 13.17 -2.74
C THR A 274 -5.81 12.94 -3.76
N ARG A 275 -5.83 13.69 -4.86
CA ARG A 275 -6.70 13.41 -6.04
C ARG A 275 -6.53 12.02 -6.65
N SER A 276 -5.45 11.31 -6.33
CA SER A 276 -5.23 9.91 -6.70
C SER A 276 -5.72 8.92 -5.64
N GLY A 277 -6.38 9.42 -4.59
CA GLY A 277 -6.95 8.70 -3.46
C GLY A 277 -5.93 8.15 -2.46
N LYS A 278 -4.66 8.62 -2.49
CA LYS A 278 -3.65 8.22 -1.51
C LYS A 278 -3.83 8.98 -0.20
N ILE A 279 -3.87 8.28 0.92
CA ILE A 279 -4.00 8.91 2.24
C ILE A 279 -2.75 9.75 2.54
N MET A 280 -2.96 11.01 2.90
CA MET A 280 -1.92 11.97 3.26
C MET A 280 -1.62 11.90 4.77
N ARG A 281 -0.92 10.85 5.20
CA ARG A 281 -0.59 10.60 6.62
C ARG A 281 0.15 11.76 7.30
N ARG A 282 0.97 12.51 6.56
CA ARG A 282 1.62 13.72 7.08
C ARG A 282 0.62 14.77 7.60
N VAL A 283 -0.56 14.89 6.99
CA VAL A 283 -1.60 15.84 7.41
C VAL A 283 -2.24 15.37 8.71
N LEU A 284 -2.50 14.06 8.82
CA LEU A 284 -2.98 13.45 10.08
C LEU A 284 -1.96 13.61 11.20
N LYS A 285 -0.68 13.34 10.92
CA LYS A 285 0.43 13.51 11.86
C LYS A 285 0.60 14.96 12.29
N ALA A 286 0.49 15.89 11.35
CA ALA A 286 0.57 17.32 11.62
C ALA A 286 -0.57 17.82 12.52
N LYS A 287 -1.82 17.39 12.22
CA LYS A 287 -3.00 17.68 13.06
C LYS A 287 -2.81 17.15 14.49
N GLU A 288 -2.33 15.92 14.63
CA GLU A 288 -2.14 15.29 15.95
C GLU A 288 -1.02 15.95 16.76
N LEU A 289 0.06 16.39 16.09
CA LEU A 289 1.21 17.00 16.73
C LEU A 289 1.11 18.52 16.87
N GLY A 290 0.04 19.14 16.34
CA GLY A 290 -0.14 20.59 16.36
C GLY A 290 0.92 21.34 15.53
N VAL A 291 1.46 20.71 14.48
CA VAL A 291 2.45 21.31 13.58
C VAL A 291 1.86 21.60 12.21
N GLU A 292 2.53 22.43 11.41
CA GLU A 292 2.04 22.71 10.06
C GLU A 292 2.16 21.47 9.14
N PRO A 293 1.13 21.16 8.34
CA PRO A 293 1.12 19.98 7.47
C PRO A 293 2.02 20.13 6.22
N GLY A 294 2.57 21.31 5.97
CA GLY A 294 3.25 21.67 4.72
C GLY A 294 2.26 21.87 3.56
N ASP A 295 2.72 21.72 2.31
CA ASP A 295 1.91 21.94 1.11
C ASP A 295 0.69 21.00 1.04
N ILE A 296 -0.53 21.51 1.01
CA ILE A 296 -1.77 20.72 0.91
C ILE A 296 -2.50 20.87 -0.43
N SER A 297 -1.84 21.45 -1.45
CA SER A 297 -2.45 21.75 -2.75
C SER A 297 -3.00 20.55 -3.52
N THR A 298 -2.53 19.34 -3.22
CA THR A 298 -2.97 18.09 -3.86
C THR A 298 -4.14 17.41 -3.14
N LEU A 299 -4.61 17.96 -2.02
CA LEU A 299 -5.73 17.43 -1.26
C LEU A 299 -6.99 17.41 -2.15
N GLU A 300 -7.71 16.31 -2.12
CA GLU A 300 -9.04 16.23 -2.70
C GLU A 300 -9.99 17.05 -1.82
N GLU A 301 -10.78 17.94 -2.42
CA GLU A 301 -11.79 18.75 -1.71
C GLU A 301 -12.93 17.87 -1.16
#